data_AF-A0A9J5YHK2-F1
#
_entry.id   AF-A0A9J5YHK2-F1
#
_cell.length_a   1.000
_cell.length_b   1.000
_cell.length_c   1.000
_cell.angle_alpha   90.00
_cell.angle_beta   90.00
_cell.angle_gamma   90.00
#
_symmetry.space_group_name_H-M   'P 1'
#
loop_
_entity.id
_entity.type
_entity.pdbx_description
1 polymer ?
#
loop_
_entity_poly.entity_id
_entity_poly.type
_entity_poly.pdbx_seq_one_letter_code
_entity_poly.pdbx_strand_id
1 'polypeptide(L)'
;MIRTIYVDFFSLLVMDEAGVSEEEKRRLLHCVVVGGGPTGVEFSGEVSDFILKDVHQRYAHVKDYIHVTLIEASLANEILSSFDDRLRVYATKQLTKSGVRLVRGLVQDVQPEKIILSDGTNVPYGLLVWSTGVGPSPFVNSLDIPKAKGRIGIDEWLRVPSVQDVYSIGDCSGFLESTGRQVLPALAQVAERQGKYLASLLNKVGKEGGGHANCAQNINLGDPFVYKHLGSMATIGRYKALVDLRESKEAKGVSLAGFTSFFVWRSAYLTRVVSWKNKIYVLINWLTTLVFGRDISRI
;
A
#
# COMPACT_ATOMS: atom_id res chain seq x y z
N MET A 1 12.42 -3.88 -10.29
CA MET A 1 13.25 -3.79 -9.08
C MET A 1 12.88 -4.91 -8.09
N ILE A 2 11.69 -4.91 -7.46
CA ILE A 2 11.29 -6.00 -6.55
C ILE A 2 11.24 -7.38 -7.24
N ARG A 3 10.72 -7.49 -8.47
CA ARG A 3 10.67 -8.77 -9.19
C ARG A 3 12.04 -9.42 -9.44
N THR A 4 13.10 -8.62 -9.59
CA THR A 4 14.47 -9.14 -9.79
C THR A 4 15.04 -9.65 -8.47
N ILE A 5 14.90 -8.87 -7.39
CA ILE A 5 15.30 -9.28 -6.04
C ILE A 5 14.49 -10.50 -5.57
N TYR A 6 13.24 -10.63 -6.00
CA TYR A 6 12.44 -11.84 -5.82
C TYR A 6 13.08 -13.03 -6.49
N VAL A 7 13.41 -12.91 -7.78
CA VAL A 7 14.05 -14.01 -8.51
C VAL A 7 15.34 -14.40 -7.80
N ASP A 8 16.19 -13.46 -7.42
CA ASP A 8 17.44 -13.76 -6.72
C ASP A 8 17.22 -14.41 -5.34
N PHE A 9 16.25 -13.93 -4.56
CA PHE A 9 15.84 -14.54 -3.27
C PHE A 9 15.34 -15.98 -3.45
N PHE A 10 14.59 -16.25 -4.52
CA PHE A 10 14.09 -17.58 -4.83
C PHE A 10 15.13 -18.44 -5.58
N SER A 11 16.12 -17.86 -6.27
CA SER A 11 17.26 -18.56 -6.85
C SER A 11 18.16 -19.18 -5.77
N LEU A 12 18.20 -18.56 -4.58
CA LEU A 12 18.82 -19.17 -3.39
C LEU A 12 18.12 -20.46 -2.93
N LEU A 13 16.87 -20.72 -3.34
CA LEU A 13 16.21 -22.02 -3.09
C LEU A 13 16.74 -23.14 -3.98
N VAL A 14 17.32 -22.78 -5.12
CA VAL A 14 17.91 -23.70 -6.10
C VAL A 14 19.38 -23.98 -5.78
N MET A 15 20.04 -23.04 -5.10
CA MET A 15 21.42 -23.18 -4.63
C MET A 15 21.48 -24.14 -3.44
N ASP A 16 21.64 -25.42 -3.73
CA ASP A 16 22.24 -26.38 -2.80
C ASP A 16 23.76 -26.14 -2.76
N GLU A 17 24.17 -24.95 -2.30
CA GLU A 17 25.59 -24.64 -2.15
C GLU A 17 26.14 -25.45 -0.98
N ALA A 18 26.89 -26.51 -1.33
CA ALA A 18 27.68 -27.28 -0.38
C ALA A 18 28.58 -26.33 0.43
N GLY A 19 28.22 -26.07 1.69
CA GLY A 19 28.98 -25.21 2.60
C GLY A 19 28.17 -24.17 3.38
N VAL A 20 26.91 -23.90 3.02
CA VAL A 20 26.05 -22.94 3.75
C VAL A 20 25.46 -23.58 5.00
N SER A 21 25.64 -22.94 6.18
CA SER A 21 25.08 -23.43 7.44
C SER A 21 23.55 -23.33 7.46
N GLU A 22 22.92 -24.13 8.31
CA GLU A 22 21.46 -24.15 8.44
C GLU A 22 20.91 -22.80 8.95
N GLU A 23 21.64 -22.13 9.83
CA GLU A 23 21.33 -20.78 10.31
C GLU A 23 21.35 -19.77 9.17
N GLU A 24 22.35 -19.88 8.29
CA GLU A 24 22.51 -18.97 7.17
C GLU A 24 21.43 -19.20 6.11
N LYS A 25 21.05 -20.45 5.83
CA LYS A 25 19.89 -20.77 4.99
C LYS A 25 18.60 -20.16 5.55
N ARG A 26 18.36 -20.28 6.86
CA ARG A 26 17.20 -19.66 7.52
C ARG A 26 17.19 -18.15 7.39
N ARG A 27 18.35 -17.50 7.55
CA ARG A 27 18.48 -16.06 7.36
C ARG A 27 18.19 -15.67 5.92
N LEU A 28 18.86 -16.29 4.95
CA LEU A 28 18.73 -16.00 3.53
C LEU A 28 17.30 -16.22 3.02
N LEU A 29 16.57 -17.19 3.56
CA LEU A 29 15.19 -17.51 3.20
C LEU A 29 14.13 -16.85 4.10
N HIS A 30 14.55 -15.85 4.89
CA HIS A 30 13.65 -15.05 5.71
C HIS A 30 13.27 -13.75 4.99
N CYS A 31 12.01 -13.65 4.60
CA CYS A 31 11.40 -12.44 4.08
C CYS A 31 10.80 -11.61 5.23
N VAL A 32 11.32 -10.42 5.45
CA VAL A 32 10.82 -9.46 6.43
C VAL A 32 10.13 -8.31 5.72
N VAL A 33 8.88 -8.06 6.08
CA VAL A 33 8.04 -6.98 5.54
C VAL A 33 7.79 -5.98 6.66
N VAL A 34 8.12 -4.71 6.42
CA VAL A 34 7.91 -3.62 7.39
C VAL A 34 6.70 -2.79 6.97
N GLY A 35 5.71 -2.68 7.84
CA GLY A 35 4.45 -1.94 7.64
C GLY A 35 3.23 -2.85 7.54
N GLY A 36 2.38 -2.85 8.55
CA GLY A 36 1.10 -3.56 8.63
C GLY A 36 -0.07 -2.87 7.94
N GLY A 37 0.20 -1.91 7.04
CA GLY A 37 -0.82 -1.33 6.16
C GLY A 37 -1.28 -2.30 5.06
N PRO A 38 -2.24 -1.90 4.21
CA PRO A 38 -2.74 -2.74 3.12
C PRO A 38 -1.64 -3.35 2.26
N THR A 39 -0.66 -2.56 1.83
CA THR A 39 0.45 -3.02 0.98
C THR A 39 1.26 -4.14 1.63
N GLY A 40 1.73 -3.97 2.87
CA GLY A 40 2.54 -4.98 3.53
C GLY A 40 1.75 -6.24 3.88
N VAL A 41 0.46 -6.11 4.19
CA VAL A 41 -0.45 -7.24 4.43
C VAL A 41 -0.72 -8.04 3.15
N GLU A 42 -1.06 -7.37 2.05
CA GLU A 42 -1.29 -8.00 0.74
C GLU A 42 -0.04 -8.74 0.29
N PHE A 43 1.11 -8.07 0.37
CA PHE A 43 2.40 -8.66 0.01
C PHE A 43 2.75 -9.87 0.87
N SER A 44 2.66 -9.76 2.21
CA SER A 44 2.95 -10.87 3.11
C SER A 44 2.05 -12.08 2.84
N GLY A 45 0.76 -11.83 2.56
CA GLY A 45 -0.22 -12.87 2.24
C GLY A 45 0.06 -13.55 0.90
N GLU A 46 0.41 -12.81 -0.15
CA GLU A 46 0.73 -13.38 -1.46
C GLU A 46 2.03 -14.19 -1.43
N VAL A 47 3.04 -13.72 -0.71
CA VAL A 47 4.34 -14.42 -0.59
C VAL A 47 4.17 -15.70 0.20
N SER A 48 3.45 -15.65 1.31
CA SER A 48 3.08 -16.83 2.08
C SER A 48 2.28 -17.84 1.24
N ASP A 49 1.30 -17.38 0.43
CA ASP A 49 0.53 -18.27 -0.45
C ASP A 49 1.42 -18.90 -1.54
N PHE A 50 2.34 -18.13 -2.10
CA PHE A 50 3.33 -18.62 -3.07
C PHE A 50 4.24 -19.69 -2.47
N ILE A 51 4.79 -19.44 -1.28
CA ILE A 51 5.66 -20.38 -0.58
C ILE A 51 4.90 -21.68 -0.30
N LEU A 52 3.71 -21.59 0.29
CA LEU A 52 2.93 -22.76 0.71
C LEU A 52 2.38 -23.61 -0.45
N LYS A 53 2.07 -23.01 -1.60
CA LYS A 53 1.49 -23.74 -2.74
C LYS A 53 2.53 -24.13 -3.77
N ASP A 54 3.30 -23.16 -4.25
CA ASP A 54 4.13 -23.33 -5.43
C ASP A 54 5.52 -23.85 -5.04
N VAL A 55 6.12 -23.30 -3.97
CA VAL A 55 7.46 -23.69 -3.51
C VAL A 55 7.45 -25.05 -2.82
N HIS A 56 6.47 -25.31 -1.95
CA HIS A 56 6.36 -26.61 -1.27
C HIS A 56 6.23 -27.81 -2.23
N GLN A 57 5.64 -27.60 -3.41
CA GLN A 57 5.49 -28.65 -4.41
C GLN A 57 6.77 -28.93 -5.19
N ARG A 58 7.64 -27.92 -5.37
CA ARG A 58 8.80 -27.98 -6.28
C ARG A 58 10.15 -28.01 -5.57
N TYR A 59 10.24 -27.44 -4.37
CA TYR A 59 11.48 -27.27 -3.59
C TYR A 59 11.27 -27.76 -2.15
N ALA A 60 10.92 -29.05 -2.01
CA ALA A 60 10.56 -29.64 -0.73
C ALA A 60 11.73 -29.64 0.29
N HIS A 61 12.97 -29.57 -0.17
CA HIS A 61 14.19 -29.57 0.67
C HIS A 61 14.43 -28.26 1.42
N VAL A 62 13.85 -27.15 0.97
CA VAL A 62 14.06 -25.82 1.57
C VAL A 62 12.84 -25.24 2.27
N LYS A 63 11.68 -25.89 2.14
CA LYS A 63 10.38 -25.40 2.62
C LYS A 63 10.40 -24.98 4.10
N ASP A 64 11.17 -25.69 4.93
CA ASP A 64 11.19 -25.53 6.39
C ASP A 64 12.07 -24.35 6.83
N TYR A 65 12.88 -23.80 5.93
CA TYR A 65 13.72 -22.62 6.17
C TYR A 65 13.04 -21.30 5.76
N ILE A 66 11.99 -21.37 4.95
CA ILE A 66 11.36 -20.17 4.40
C ILE A 66 10.38 -19.59 5.43
N HIS A 67 10.61 -18.34 5.80
CA HIS A 67 9.80 -17.66 6.79
C HIS A 67 9.40 -16.27 6.29
N VAL A 68 8.16 -15.86 6.60
CA VAL A 68 7.66 -14.51 6.35
C VAL A 68 7.38 -13.86 7.69
N THR A 69 7.98 -12.70 7.94
CA THR A 69 7.67 -11.88 9.12
C THR A 69 7.14 -10.52 8.69
N LEU A 70 5.99 -10.13 9.23
CA LEU A 70 5.42 -8.80 9.06
C LEU A 70 5.61 -8.01 10.35
N ILE A 71 6.27 -6.87 10.25
CA ILE A 71 6.60 -5.99 11.36
C ILE A 71 5.71 -4.76 11.31
N GLU A 72 5.04 -4.49 12.42
CA GLU A 72 4.19 -3.30 12.58
C GLU A 72 4.60 -2.52 13.83
N ALA A 73 4.72 -1.20 13.67
CA ALA A 73 5.14 -0.28 14.74
C ALA A 73 4.00 0.03 15.73
N SER A 74 2.75 -0.22 15.35
CA SER A 74 1.56 0.01 16.18
C SER A 74 1.66 -0.69 17.55
N LEU A 75 1.35 0.09 18.60
CA LEU A 75 1.32 -0.38 19.99
C LEU A 75 0.31 -1.51 20.22
N ALA A 76 -0.74 -1.60 19.39
CA ALA A 76 -1.82 -2.59 19.53
C ALA A 76 -1.55 -3.93 18.80
N ASN A 77 -0.42 -4.07 18.08
CA ASN A 77 -0.15 -5.22 17.21
C ASN A 77 -1.27 -5.47 16.17
N GLU A 78 -1.92 -4.39 15.76
CA GLU A 78 -3.04 -4.39 14.84
C GLU A 78 -2.58 -3.93 13.47
N ILE A 79 -2.61 -4.84 12.51
CA ILE A 79 -2.51 -4.51 11.09
C ILE A 79 -3.80 -3.85 10.61
N LEU A 80 -3.72 -3.18 9.47
CA LEU A 80 -4.86 -2.57 8.79
C LEU A 80 -5.63 -1.62 9.71
N SER A 81 -4.94 -0.74 10.43
CA SER A 81 -5.52 0.14 11.46
C SER A 81 -6.64 1.09 10.95
N SER A 82 -6.80 1.23 9.64
CA SER A 82 -7.91 1.93 8.98
C SER A 82 -9.18 1.10 8.80
N PHE A 83 -9.12 -0.22 8.98
CA PHE A 83 -10.22 -1.16 8.82
C PHE A 83 -10.97 -1.41 10.13
N ASP A 84 -12.16 -2.00 10.01
CA ASP A 84 -12.98 -2.43 11.14
C ASP A 84 -12.27 -3.48 12.01
N ASP A 85 -12.43 -3.38 13.32
CA ASP A 85 -11.84 -4.29 14.33
C ASP A 85 -12.04 -5.76 13.97
N ARG A 86 -13.24 -6.13 13.49
CA ARG A 86 -13.54 -7.52 13.11
C ARG A 86 -12.73 -7.96 11.90
N LEU A 87 -12.53 -7.07 10.93
CA LEU A 87 -11.71 -7.34 9.75
C LEU A 87 -10.23 -7.45 10.11
N ARG A 88 -9.76 -6.60 11.04
CA ARG A 88 -8.38 -6.64 11.56
C ARG A 88 -8.09 -7.97 12.25
N VAL A 89 -8.97 -8.40 13.16
CA VAL A 89 -8.87 -9.70 13.84
C VAL A 89 -8.90 -10.87 12.83
N TYR A 90 -9.78 -10.81 11.83
CA TYR A 90 -9.84 -11.84 10.79
C TYR A 90 -8.54 -11.91 9.97
N ALA A 91 -8.01 -10.75 9.56
CA ALA A 91 -6.77 -10.66 8.80
C ALA A 91 -5.58 -11.26 9.57
N THR A 92 -5.44 -10.87 10.85
CA THR A 92 -4.40 -11.40 11.75
C THR A 92 -4.48 -12.92 11.84
N LYS A 93 -5.66 -13.48 12.15
CA LYS A 93 -5.85 -14.94 12.24
C LYS A 93 -5.49 -15.65 10.93
N GLN A 94 -5.87 -15.07 9.80
CA GLN A 94 -5.64 -15.68 8.49
C GLN A 94 -4.16 -15.64 8.07
N LEU A 95 -3.45 -14.55 8.33
CA LEU A 95 -2.01 -14.43 8.06
C LEU A 95 -1.21 -15.39 8.94
N THR A 96 -1.51 -15.44 10.25
CA THR A 96 -0.87 -16.40 11.17
C THR A 96 -1.12 -17.84 10.74
N LYS A 97 -2.36 -18.18 10.34
CA LYS A 97 -2.69 -19.51 9.79
C LYS A 97 -1.95 -19.83 8.49
N SER A 98 -1.50 -18.82 7.75
CA SER A 98 -0.71 -18.99 6.53
C SER A 98 0.80 -18.98 6.82
N GLY A 99 1.21 -19.00 8.09
CA GLY A 99 2.63 -19.06 8.48
C GLY A 99 3.35 -17.72 8.49
N VAL A 100 2.62 -16.60 8.35
CA VAL A 100 3.19 -15.26 8.53
C VAL A 100 3.34 -14.97 10.02
N ARG A 101 4.57 -14.72 10.45
CA ARG A 101 4.89 -14.29 11.81
C ARG A 101 4.63 -12.78 11.94
N LEU A 102 3.72 -12.39 12.81
CA LEU A 102 3.52 -10.98 13.13
C LEU A 102 4.44 -10.58 14.27
N VAL A 103 5.25 -9.55 14.07
CA VAL A 103 6.16 -9.01 15.07
C VAL A 103 5.82 -7.54 15.31
N ARG A 104 5.73 -7.16 16.58
CA ARG A 104 5.61 -5.77 16.99
C ARG A 104 7.01 -5.19 17.13
N GLY A 105 7.20 -4.00 16.60
CA GLY A 105 8.43 -3.25 16.87
C GLY A 105 8.57 -2.05 15.97
N LEU A 106 9.14 -0.98 16.53
CA LEU A 106 9.67 0.10 15.72
C LEU A 106 11.04 -0.33 15.22
N VAL A 107 11.24 -0.35 13.90
CA VAL A 107 12.57 -0.58 13.33
C VAL A 107 13.42 0.67 13.60
N GLN A 108 14.55 0.47 14.28
CA GLN A 108 15.48 1.54 14.65
C GLN A 108 16.68 1.62 13.70
N ASP A 109 17.17 0.46 13.24
CA ASP A 109 18.31 0.38 12.32
C ASP A 109 18.15 -0.80 11.35
N VAL A 110 18.73 -0.66 10.15
CA VAL A 110 18.78 -1.69 9.11
C VAL A 110 20.23 -1.93 8.75
N GLN A 111 20.71 -3.12 9.07
CA GLN A 111 22.05 -3.60 8.76
C GLN A 111 21.99 -4.64 7.64
N PRO A 112 23.09 -4.94 6.93
CA PRO A 112 23.07 -5.80 5.76
C PRO A 112 22.36 -7.16 5.93
N GLU A 113 22.43 -7.76 7.13
CA GLU A 113 21.94 -9.11 7.40
C GLU A 113 20.81 -9.17 8.44
N LYS A 114 20.44 -8.03 9.03
CA LYS A 114 19.47 -7.94 10.12
C LYS A 114 18.87 -6.56 10.27
N ILE A 115 17.68 -6.50 10.84
CA ILE A 115 17.10 -5.26 11.37
C ILE A 115 17.21 -5.25 12.90
N ILE A 116 17.30 -4.06 13.46
CA ILE A 116 17.32 -3.83 14.90
C ILE A 116 16.03 -3.11 15.28
N LEU A 117 15.25 -3.72 16.17
CA LEU A 117 14.05 -3.11 16.73
C LEU A 117 14.41 -2.21 17.92
N SER A 118 13.51 -1.29 18.26
CA SER A 118 13.69 -0.32 19.35
C SER A 118 13.87 -0.94 20.74
N ASP A 119 13.52 -2.22 20.92
CA ASP A 119 13.73 -2.98 22.15
C ASP A 119 15.07 -3.75 22.16
N GLY A 120 15.91 -3.57 21.14
CA GLY A 120 17.18 -4.26 20.95
C GLY A 120 17.06 -5.62 20.26
N THR A 121 15.85 -6.07 19.91
CA THR A 121 15.66 -7.35 19.19
C THR A 121 16.28 -7.26 17.81
N ASN A 122 17.16 -8.22 17.49
CA ASN A 122 17.68 -8.43 16.15
C ASN A 122 16.74 -9.36 15.38
N VAL A 123 16.31 -8.98 14.18
CA VAL A 123 15.57 -9.86 13.27
C VAL A 123 16.43 -10.07 12.03
N PRO A 124 17.00 -11.28 11.81
CA PRO A 124 17.74 -11.61 10.60
C PRO A 124 16.84 -11.50 9.38
N TYR A 125 17.40 -11.26 8.19
CA TYR A 125 16.64 -11.33 6.94
C TYR A 125 17.55 -11.65 5.74
N GLY A 126 16.94 -12.19 4.68
CA GLY A 126 17.53 -12.29 3.35
C GLY A 126 16.83 -11.36 2.35
N LEU A 127 15.53 -11.13 2.55
CA LEU A 127 14.75 -10.14 1.80
C LEU A 127 14.06 -9.18 2.77
N LEU A 128 14.38 -7.89 2.68
CA LEU A 128 13.68 -6.82 3.39
C LEU A 128 12.78 -6.05 2.42
N VAL A 129 11.49 -5.94 2.76
CA VAL A 129 10.49 -5.20 2.00
C VAL A 129 9.92 -4.09 2.86
N TRP A 130 10.19 -2.85 2.48
CA TRP A 130 9.72 -1.68 3.22
C TRP A 130 8.47 -1.08 2.59
N SER A 131 7.36 -1.12 3.31
CA SER A 131 6.03 -0.74 2.79
C SER A 131 5.32 0.35 3.61
N THR A 132 6.08 1.09 4.42
CA THR A 132 5.56 2.14 5.32
C THR A 132 6.39 3.42 5.23
N GLY A 133 5.88 4.52 5.80
CA GLY A 133 6.63 5.77 5.93
C GLY A 133 6.69 6.58 4.64
N VAL A 134 5.53 7.00 4.12
CA VAL A 134 5.50 7.99 3.03
C VAL A 134 5.86 9.37 3.60
N GLY A 135 6.96 9.93 3.13
CA GLY A 135 7.41 11.28 3.46
C GLY A 135 7.35 12.22 2.24
N PRO A 136 7.41 13.54 2.47
CA PRO A 136 7.52 14.51 1.38
C PRO A 136 8.83 14.33 0.59
N SER A 137 8.76 14.56 -0.72
CA SER A 137 9.94 14.46 -1.59
C SER A 137 10.95 15.58 -1.32
N PRO A 138 12.23 15.42 -1.70
CA PRO A 138 13.23 16.49 -1.58
C PRO A 138 12.78 17.80 -2.24
N PHE A 139 12.09 17.71 -3.38
CA PHE A 139 11.49 18.87 -4.04
C PHE A 139 10.48 19.57 -3.13
N VAL A 140 9.51 18.84 -2.58
CA VAL A 140 8.50 19.42 -1.67
C VAL A 140 9.16 20.07 -0.46
N ASN A 141 10.20 19.45 0.12
CA ASN A 141 10.93 19.99 1.26
C ASN A 141 11.72 21.27 0.91
N SER A 142 12.23 21.37 -0.32
CA SER A 142 13.03 22.52 -0.76
C SER A 142 12.22 23.78 -1.04
N LEU A 143 10.90 23.67 -1.21
CA LEU A 143 10.04 24.81 -1.54
C LEU A 143 9.75 25.64 -0.28
N ASP A 144 10.13 26.92 -0.31
CA ASP A 144 9.83 27.92 0.74
C ASP A 144 8.38 28.43 0.62
N ILE A 145 7.44 27.54 0.92
CA ILE A 145 6.00 27.81 0.94
C ILE A 145 5.38 27.16 2.19
N PRO A 146 4.27 27.69 2.72
CA PRO A 146 3.55 27.10 3.84
C PRO A 146 3.28 25.60 3.63
N LYS A 147 3.53 24.81 4.67
CA LYS A 147 3.35 23.35 4.65
C LYS A 147 2.26 22.91 5.61
N ALA A 148 1.60 21.81 5.28
CA ALA A 148 0.69 21.10 6.15
C ALA A 148 1.24 19.68 6.40
N LYS A 149 1.79 19.42 7.60
CA LYS A 149 2.44 18.14 7.95
C LYS A 149 3.50 17.71 6.92
N GLY A 150 4.36 18.64 6.51
CA GLY A 150 5.43 18.41 5.51
C GLY A 150 4.98 18.42 4.05
N ARG A 151 3.67 18.53 3.77
CA ARG A 151 3.10 18.60 2.42
C ARG A 151 2.90 20.05 1.97
N ILE A 152 2.77 20.28 0.67
CA ILE A 152 2.40 21.60 0.11
C ILE A 152 1.05 22.02 0.71
N GLY A 153 1.03 23.18 1.37
CA GLY A 153 -0.16 23.74 1.99
C GLY A 153 -1.16 24.25 0.97
N ILE A 154 -2.40 23.77 1.06
CA ILE A 154 -3.50 24.15 0.18
C ILE A 154 -4.71 24.72 0.92
N ASP A 155 -5.51 25.53 0.23
CA ASP A 155 -6.84 25.97 0.66
C ASP A 155 -7.96 24.97 0.29
N GLU A 156 -9.21 25.32 0.57
CA GLU A 156 -10.39 24.49 0.31
C GLU A 156 -10.65 24.20 -1.19
N TRP A 157 -10.04 24.95 -2.10
CA TRP A 157 -10.12 24.77 -3.56
C TRP A 157 -8.86 24.13 -4.16
N LEU A 158 -7.99 23.58 -3.31
CA LEU A 158 -6.73 22.93 -3.69
C LEU A 158 -5.66 23.89 -4.25
N ARG A 159 -5.83 25.21 -4.06
CA ARG A 159 -4.84 26.23 -4.42
C ARG A 159 -3.75 26.31 -3.38
N VAL A 160 -2.56 26.75 -3.77
CA VAL A 160 -1.46 27.09 -2.86
C VAL A 160 -1.57 28.59 -2.54
N PRO A 161 -2.07 29.03 -1.38
CA PRO A 161 -2.44 30.44 -1.17
C PRO A 161 -1.27 31.42 -1.24
N SER A 162 -0.05 30.95 -0.97
CA SER A 162 1.17 31.75 -1.03
C SER A 162 1.69 32.00 -2.44
N VAL A 163 1.20 31.27 -3.45
CA VAL A 163 1.69 31.37 -4.83
C VAL A 163 0.52 31.40 -5.81
N GLN A 164 0.44 32.46 -6.60
CA GLN A 164 -0.64 32.64 -7.58
C GLN A 164 -0.59 31.56 -8.66
N ASP A 165 -1.78 31.14 -9.12
CA ASP A 165 -1.99 30.13 -10.17
C ASP A 165 -1.36 28.74 -9.91
N VAL A 166 -0.98 28.45 -8.66
CA VAL A 166 -0.44 27.13 -8.27
C VAL A 166 -1.49 26.33 -7.50
N TYR A 167 -1.62 25.06 -7.89
CA TYR A 167 -2.49 24.07 -7.25
C TYR A 167 -1.66 22.86 -6.84
N SER A 168 -2.11 22.13 -5.82
CA SER A 168 -1.47 20.89 -5.39
C SER A 168 -2.51 19.82 -5.05
N ILE A 169 -2.30 18.60 -5.53
CA ILE A 169 -3.18 17.46 -5.31
C ILE A 169 -2.38 16.19 -4.95
N GLY A 170 -3.07 15.16 -4.48
CA GLY A 170 -2.49 13.88 -4.11
C GLY A 170 -1.61 13.96 -2.86
N ASP A 171 -0.68 13.01 -2.76
CA ASP A 171 0.12 12.76 -1.54
C ASP A 171 1.03 13.93 -1.15
N CYS A 172 1.37 14.80 -2.10
CA CYS A 172 2.16 16.00 -1.85
C CYS A 172 1.35 17.19 -1.31
N SER A 173 0.03 17.07 -1.18
CA SER A 173 -0.88 18.15 -0.76
C SER A 173 -1.45 17.92 0.64
N GLY A 174 -1.63 19.02 1.39
CA GLY A 174 -2.33 19.00 2.67
C GLY A 174 -3.02 20.33 2.97
N PHE A 175 -4.24 20.26 3.49
CA PHE A 175 -4.97 21.47 3.90
C PHE A 175 -4.21 22.21 5.00
N LEU A 176 -4.06 23.52 4.81
CA LEU A 176 -3.49 24.40 5.83
C LEU A 176 -4.37 24.42 7.08
N GLU A 177 -3.74 24.59 8.24
CA GLU A 177 -4.46 24.66 9.52
C GLU A 177 -5.51 25.77 9.54
N SER A 178 -5.24 26.88 8.84
CA SER A 178 -6.16 28.01 8.67
C SER A 178 -7.49 27.63 8.00
N THR A 179 -7.56 26.53 7.25
CA THR A 179 -8.82 26.06 6.67
C THR A 179 -9.66 25.25 7.67
N GLY A 180 -9.13 24.92 8.85
CA GLY A 180 -9.77 24.05 9.84
C GLY A 180 -9.98 22.60 9.37
N ARG A 181 -9.32 22.16 8.29
CA ARG A 181 -9.51 20.83 7.70
C ARG A 181 -8.31 19.93 7.99
N GLN A 182 -8.58 18.65 8.19
CA GLN A 182 -7.52 17.66 8.36
C GLN A 182 -6.85 17.32 7.02
N VAL A 183 -5.54 17.07 7.08
CA VAL A 183 -4.79 16.51 5.96
C VAL A 183 -5.36 15.14 5.59
N LEU A 184 -5.69 14.97 4.31
CA LEU A 184 -6.26 13.73 3.80
C LEU A 184 -5.20 12.60 3.74
N PRO A 185 -5.62 11.32 3.88
CA PRO A 185 -4.71 10.19 3.79
C PRO A 185 -4.10 10.08 2.38
N ALA A 186 -2.87 9.58 2.30
CA ALA A 186 -2.17 9.33 1.04
C ALA A 186 -2.77 8.10 0.33
N LEU A 187 -3.85 8.32 -0.42
CA LEU A 187 -4.61 7.27 -1.10
C LEU A 187 -4.86 7.68 -2.55
N ALA A 188 -4.77 6.71 -3.47
CA ALA A 188 -5.11 6.91 -4.88
C ALA A 188 -6.54 7.48 -5.05
N GLN A 189 -7.49 7.10 -4.20
CA GLN A 189 -8.86 7.62 -4.24
C GLN A 189 -8.94 9.12 -3.90
N VAL A 190 -8.08 9.61 -3.01
CA VAL A 190 -7.99 11.05 -2.69
C VAL A 190 -7.45 11.80 -3.90
N ALA A 191 -6.32 11.34 -4.46
CA ALA A 191 -5.70 11.94 -5.64
C ALA A 191 -6.64 11.96 -6.85
N GLU A 192 -7.34 10.84 -7.14
CA GLU A 192 -8.31 10.74 -8.24
C GLU A 192 -9.46 11.76 -8.08
N ARG A 193 -10.01 11.86 -6.87
CA ARG A 193 -11.11 12.79 -6.58
C ARG A 193 -10.66 14.25 -6.64
N GLN A 194 -9.49 14.56 -6.08
CA GLN A 194 -8.89 15.90 -6.19
C GLN A 194 -8.63 16.25 -7.66
N GLY A 195 -8.13 15.32 -8.47
CA GLY A 195 -7.92 15.52 -9.90
C GLY A 195 -9.21 15.82 -10.66
N LYS A 196 -10.29 15.04 -10.41
CA LYS A 196 -11.61 15.29 -11.02
C LYS A 196 -12.20 16.64 -10.61
N TYR A 197 -12.10 16.99 -9.33
CA TYR A 197 -12.52 18.29 -8.83
C TYR A 197 -11.73 19.42 -9.50
N LEU A 198 -10.40 19.34 -9.48
CA LEU A 198 -9.53 20.38 -10.03
C LEU A 198 -9.75 20.55 -11.54
N ALA A 199 -9.91 19.46 -12.30
CA ALA A 199 -10.26 19.55 -13.72
C ALA A 199 -11.59 20.30 -13.95
N SER A 200 -12.58 20.05 -13.11
CA SER A 200 -13.89 20.72 -13.21
C SER A 200 -13.80 22.20 -12.83
N LEU A 201 -13.00 22.52 -11.80
CA LEU A 201 -12.70 23.88 -11.37
C LEU A 201 -11.97 24.66 -12.46
N LEU A 202 -10.93 24.09 -13.07
CA LEU A 202 -10.18 24.74 -14.15
C LEU A 202 -11.04 24.96 -15.40
N ASN A 203 -11.92 24.01 -15.75
CA ASN A 203 -12.88 24.19 -16.83
C ASN A 203 -13.87 25.34 -16.55
N LYS A 204 -14.28 25.53 -15.28
CA LYS A 204 -15.12 26.66 -14.88
C LYS A 204 -14.36 27.98 -15.02
N VAL A 205 -13.14 28.04 -14.49
CA VAL A 205 -12.24 29.21 -14.62
C VAL A 205 -12.06 29.59 -16.09
N GLY A 206 -11.83 28.62 -16.97
CA GLY A 206 -11.72 28.86 -18.41
C GLY A 206 -13.00 29.41 -19.06
N LYS A 207 -14.18 28.91 -18.64
CA LYS A 207 -15.48 29.42 -19.15
C LYS A 207 -15.80 30.84 -18.69
N GLU A 208 -15.31 31.25 -17.53
CA GLU A 208 -15.47 32.60 -16.99
C GLU A 208 -14.41 33.59 -17.53
N GLY A 209 -13.70 33.22 -18.60
CA GLY A 209 -12.73 34.10 -19.27
C GLY A 209 -11.34 34.08 -18.66
N GLY A 210 -11.01 33.09 -17.83
CA GLY A 210 -9.67 32.87 -17.30
C GLY A 210 -8.69 32.31 -18.34
N GLY A 211 -7.63 31.64 -17.85
CA GLY A 211 -6.58 31.05 -18.72
C GLY A 211 -5.39 31.99 -18.99
N HIS A 212 -5.34 33.12 -18.31
CA HIS A 212 -4.18 34.01 -18.24
C HIS A 212 -3.72 34.15 -16.78
N ALA A 213 -2.50 34.66 -16.58
CA ALA A 213 -1.95 34.87 -15.25
C ALA A 213 -2.92 35.67 -14.36
N ASN A 214 -3.05 35.23 -13.11
CA ASN A 214 -3.80 35.85 -12.03
C ASN A 214 -5.32 35.97 -12.25
N CYS A 215 -5.87 35.24 -13.23
CA CYS A 215 -7.30 35.30 -13.56
C CYS A 215 -8.20 34.79 -12.42
N ALA A 216 -7.73 33.84 -11.61
CA ALA A 216 -8.54 33.16 -10.61
C ALA A 216 -8.91 34.02 -9.38
N GLN A 217 -8.38 35.24 -9.25
CA GLN A 217 -8.67 36.12 -8.10
C GLN A 217 -10.08 36.71 -8.14
N ASN A 218 -10.61 36.95 -9.34
CA ASN A 218 -11.91 37.61 -9.55
C ASN A 218 -13.01 36.62 -9.99
N ILE A 219 -12.72 35.32 -9.96
CA ILE A 219 -13.59 34.26 -10.45
C ILE A 219 -14.25 33.57 -9.27
N ASN A 220 -15.56 33.34 -9.34
CA ASN A 220 -16.26 32.58 -8.32
C ASN A 220 -15.88 31.10 -8.44
N LEU A 221 -15.05 30.59 -7.53
CA LEU A 221 -14.57 29.20 -7.59
C LEU A 221 -15.65 28.15 -7.27
N GLY A 222 -16.84 28.56 -6.81
CA GLY A 222 -17.92 27.66 -6.43
C GLY A 222 -17.60 26.87 -5.17
N ASP A 223 -18.20 25.68 -5.05
CA ASP A 223 -18.12 24.88 -3.84
C ASP A 223 -16.69 24.33 -3.58
N PRO A 224 -16.25 24.29 -2.31
CA PRO A 224 -14.95 23.76 -1.94
C PRO A 224 -14.87 22.24 -2.16
N PHE A 225 -13.65 21.71 -2.31
CA PHE A 225 -13.44 20.28 -2.42
C PHE A 225 -13.88 19.56 -1.13
N VAL A 226 -14.69 18.51 -1.26
CA VAL A 226 -15.07 17.65 -0.14
C VAL A 226 -14.71 16.22 -0.47
N TYR A 227 -13.85 15.61 0.36
CA TYR A 227 -13.50 14.21 0.22
C TYR A 227 -14.54 13.33 0.88
N LYS A 228 -15.09 12.39 0.11
CA LYS A 228 -15.99 11.35 0.60
C LYS A 228 -15.35 9.98 0.40
N HIS A 229 -15.02 9.30 1.50
CA HIS A 229 -14.37 7.99 1.48
C HIS A 229 -15.36 6.92 0.98
N LEU A 230 -14.95 6.15 -0.03
CA LEU A 230 -15.77 5.07 -0.62
C LEU A 230 -15.57 3.71 0.05
N GLY A 231 -14.80 3.65 1.12
CA GLY A 231 -14.35 2.42 1.74
C GLY A 231 -12.96 1.98 1.28
N SER A 232 -12.51 0.89 1.90
CA SER A 232 -11.18 0.31 1.79
C SER A 232 -11.28 -1.20 1.52
N MET A 233 -10.33 -1.73 0.75
CA MET A 233 -10.26 -3.16 0.46
C MET A 233 -8.80 -3.62 0.51
N ALA A 234 -8.58 -4.85 0.95
CA ALA A 234 -7.24 -5.46 0.98
C ALA A 234 -7.35 -6.97 0.77
N THR A 235 -6.44 -7.58 0.01
CA THR A 235 -6.30 -9.04 -0.01
C THR A 235 -5.38 -9.53 1.12
N ILE A 236 -5.58 -10.78 1.56
CA ILE A 236 -4.77 -11.42 2.61
C ILE A 236 -4.22 -12.78 2.13
N GLY A 237 -4.07 -12.93 0.81
CA GLY A 237 -3.69 -14.17 0.15
C GLY A 237 -4.78 -15.25 0.15
N ARG A 238 -4.47 -16.40 -0.44
CA ARG A 238 -5.33 -17.60 -0.47
C ARG A 238 -6.77 -17.35 -0.96
N TYR A 239 -6.96 -16.48 -1.96
CA TYR A 239 -8.28 -16.11 -2.48
C TYR A 239 -9.20 -15.49 -1.41
N LYS A 240 -8.64 -14.78 -0.43
CA LYS A 240 -9.41 -14.06 0.60
C LYS A 240 -9.13 -12.57 0.51
N ALA A 241 -10.16 -11.78 0.75
CA ALA A 241 -10.03 -10.34 0.86
C ALA A 241 -10.93 -9.77 1.96
N LEU A 242 -10.71 -8.51 2.25
CA LEU A 242 -11.42 -7.67 3.19
C LEU A 242 -12.05 -6.54 2.40
N VAL A 243 -13.30 -6.24 2.69
CA VAL A 243 -14.04 -5.12 2.13
C VAL A 243 -14.66 -4.38 3.29
N ASP A 244 -14.30 -3.11 3.44
CA ASP A 244 -14.82 -2.20 4.44
C ASP A 244 -15.44 -1.00 3.72
N LEU A 245 -16.76 -0.93 3.66
CA LEU A 245 -17.51 0.15 2.98
C LEU A 245 -17.94 1.26 3.93
N ARG A 246 -17.33 1.37 5.12
CA ARG A 246 -17.61 2.46 6.05
C ARG A 246 -16.97 3.76 5.54
N GLU A 247 -17.64 4.89 5.74
CA GLU A 247 -17.11 6.22 5.38
C GLU A 247 -16.11 6.75 6.43
N SER A 248 -16.29 6.36 7.70
CA SER A 248 -15.38 6.63 8.83
C SER A 248 -15.36 5.43 9.77
N LYS A 249 -14.48 5.43 10.78
CA LYS A 249 -14.38 4.33 11.76
C LYS A 249 -15.67 4.15 12.57
N GLU A 250 -16.41 5.22 12.77
CA GLU A 250 -17.63 5.30 13.58
C GLU A 250 -18.90 5.17 12.72
N ALA A 251 -18.77 5.27 11.40
CA ALA A 251 -19.89 5.18 10.48
C ALA A 251 -20.46 3.75 10.42
N LYS A 252 -21.79 3.63 10.37
CA LYS A 252 -22.45 2.37 10.03
C LYS A 252 -22.16 2.05 8.57
N GLY A 253 -21.61 0.89 8.30
CA GLY A 253 -21.31 0.43 6.94
C GLY A 253 -21.16 -1.08 6.90
N VAL A 254 -20.87 -1.58 5.70
CA VAL A 254 -20.76 -3.02 5.42
C VAL A 254 -19.29 -3.45 5.51
N SER A 255 -19.01 -4.38 6.41
CA SER A 255 -17.70 -5.00 6.59
C SER A 255 -17.79 -6.49 6.26
N LEU A 256 -17.08 -6.94 5.22
CA LEU A 256 -17.12 -8.30 4.71
C LEU A 256 -15.71 -8.89 4.60
N ALA A 257 -15.54 -10.15 4.97
CA ALA A 257 -14.27 -10.86 4.84
C ALA A 257 -14.43 -12.25 4.21
N GLY A 258 -13.38 -12.70 3.52
CA GLY A 258 -13.26 -14.07 3.03
C GLY A 258 -13.32 -14.20 1.51
N PHE A 259 -13.82 -15.35 1.05
CA PHE A 259 -13.80 -15.73 -0.36
C PHE A 259 -14.77 -14.92 -1.22
N THR A 260 -15.96 -14.60 -0.72
CA THR A 260 -16.92 -13.74 -1.44
C THR A 260 -16.37 -12.32 -1.60
N SER A 261 -15.75 -11.77 -0.54
CA SER A 261 -15.03 -10.49 -0.58
C SER A 261 -13.90 -10.48 -1.60
N PHE A 262 -13.26 -11.62 -1.88
CA PHE A 262 -12.21 -11.70 -2.90
C PHE A 262 -12.72 -11.43 -4.32
N PHE A 263 -13.93 -11.90 -4.66
CA PHE A 263 -14.55 -11.55 -5.95
C PHE A 263 -14.94 -10.09 -6.02
N VAL A 264 -15.43 -9.50 -4.92
CA VAL A 264 -15.72 -8.06 -4.83
C VAL A 264 -14.45 -7.25 -5.06
N TRP A 265 -13.36 -7.62 -4.37
CA TRP A 265 -12.03 -7.01 -4.54
C TRP A 265 -11.56 -7.09 -6.00
N ARG A 266 -11.60 -8.30 -6.62
CA ARG A 266 -11.19 -8.48 -8.02
C ARG A 266 -12.02 -7.64 -8.98
N SER A 267 -13.34 -7.62 -8.79
CA SER A 267 -14.26 -6.85 -9.63
C SER A 267 -14.01 -5.34 -9.52
N ALA A 268 -13.81 -4.84 -8.30
CA ALA A 268 -13.52 -3.43 -8.06
C ALA A 268 -12.15 -3.00 -8.65
N TYR A 269 -11.13 -3.86 -8.56
CA TYR A 269 -9.84 -3.58 -9.19
C TYR A 269 -9.95 -3.55 -10.72
N LEU A 270 -10.64 -4.52 -11.31
CA LEU A 270 -10.81 -4.60 -12.76
C LEU A 270 -11.56 -3.39 -13.33
N THR A 271 -12.58 -2.90 -12.64
CA THR A 271 -13.34 -1.71 -13.08
C THR A 271 -12.49 -0.44 -13.01
N ARG A 272 -11.57 -0.35 -12.04
CA ARG A 272 -10.66 0.79 -11.82
C ARG A 272 -9.43 0.84 -12.72
N VAL A 273 -9.05 -0.26 -13.37
CA VAL A 273 -7.98 -0.22 -14.38
C VAL A 273 -8.41 0.73 -15.50
N VAL A 274 -7.57 1.71 -15.85
CA VAL A 274 -7.94 2.79 -16.79
C VAL A 274 -8.13 2.27 -18.23
N SER A 275 -7.24 1.39 -18.69
CA SER A 275 -7.20 0.95 -20.10
C SER A 275 -7.84 -0.43 -20.30
N TRP A 276 -8.65 -0.57 -21.36
CA TRP A 276 -9.21 -1.85 -21.82
C TRP A 276 -8.15 -2.91 -22.07
N LYS A 277 -7.01 -2.52 -22.66
CA LYS A 277 -5.86 -3.40 -22.87
C LYS A 277 -5.42 -4.00 -21.54
N ASN A 278 -5.20 -3.16 -20.53
CA ASN A 278 -4.76 -3.62 -19.21
C ASN A 278 -5.82 -4.45 -18.49
N LYS A 279 -7.11 -4.13 -18.64
CA LYS A 279 -8.21 -4.96 -18.11
C LYS A 279 -8.17 -6.38 -18.65
N ILE A 280 -8.02 -6.52 -19.97
CA ILE A 280 -7.93 -7.83 -20.64
C ILE A 280 -6.68 -8.58 -20.18
N TYR A 281 -5.52 -7.93 -20.10
CA TYR A 281 -4.29 -8.56 -19.59
C TYR A 281 -4.45 -9.08 -18.16
N VAL A 282 -5.07 -8.30 -17.27
CA VAL A 282 -5.32 -8.73 -15.88
C VAL A 282 -6.22 -9.96 -15.83
N LEU A 283 -7.30 -9.98 -16.63
CA LEU A 283 -8.20 -11.13 -16.72
C LEU A 283 -7.50 -12.39 -17.24
N ILE A 284 -6.74 -12.27 -18.33
CA ILE A 284 -5.98 -13.39 -18.90
C ILE A 284 -4.96 -13.91 -17.89
N ASN A 285 -4.23 -13.04 -17.20
CA ASN A 285 -3.27 -13.42 -16.17
C ASN A 285 -3.95 -14.15 -15.00
N TRP A 286 -5.13 -13.69 -14.57
CA TRP A 286 -5.87 -14.37 -13.52
C TRP A 286 -6.38 -15.74 -13.94
N LEU A 287 -6.85 -15.88 -15.18
CA LEU A 287 -7.34 -17.16 -15.71
C LEU A 287 -6.18 -18.15 -15.90
N THR A 288 -5.09 -17.71 -16.50
CA THR A 288 -3.89 -18.54 -16.68
C THR A 288 -3.29 -18.97 -15.34
N THR A 289 -3.22 -18.07 -14.35
CA THR A 289 -2.77 -18.43 -13.00
C THR A 289 -3.70 -19.44 -12.31
N LEU A 290 -5.01 -19.34 -12.54
CA LEU A 290 -5.98 -20.28 -11.99
C LEU A 290 -5.85 -21.68 -12.60
N VAL A 291 -5.54 -21.76 -13.90
CA VAL A 291 -5.44 -23.03 -14.63
C VAL A 291 -4.05 -23.68 -14.49
N PHE A 292 -2.98 -22.89 -14.62
CA PHE A 292 -1.61 -23.38 -14.73
C PHE A 292 -0.73 -23.08 -13.50
N GLY A 293 -1.27 -22.37 -12.50
CA GLY A 293 -0.48 -21.85 -11.38
C GLY A 293 0.34 -20.62 -11.78
N ARG A 294 1.14 -20.11 -10.84
CA ARG A 294 1.99 -18.93 -11.08
C ARG A 294 3.16 -19.30 -11.98
N ASP A 295 3.51 -18.42 -12.93
CA ASP A 295 4.70 -18.57 -13.75
C ASP A 295 5.96 -18.34 -12.90
N ILE A 296 6.77 -19.39 -12.76
CA ILE A 296 8.02 -19.43 -12.00
C ILE A 296 9.23 -19.72 -12.87
N SER A 297 9.11 -19.64 -14.20
CA SER A 297 10.15 -20.05 -15.17
C SER A 297 11.52 -19.36 -15.05
N ARG A 298 11.66 -18.39 -14.14
CA ARG A 298 12.90 -17.68 -13.84
C ARG A 298 13.52 -18.01 -12.47
N ILE A 299 12.87 -18.86 -11.68
CA ILE A 299 13.47 -19.48 -10.48
C ILE A 299 14.25 -20.70 -10.97
#